data_AF-A0A7S0ZLB4-F1
#
_entry.id   AF-A0A7S0ZLB4-F1
#
_cell.length_a   1.000
_cell.length_b   1.000
_cell.length_c   1.000
_cell.angle_alpha   90.00
_cell.angle_beta   90.00
_cell.angle_gamma   90.00
#
_symmetry.space_group_name_H-M   'P 1'
#
loop_
_entity.id
_entity.type
_entity.pdbx_description
1 polymer ?
#
loop_
_entity_poly.entity_id
_entity_poly.type
_entity_poly.pdbx_seq_one_letter_code
_entity_poly.pdbx_strand_id
1 'polypeptide(L)'
;GAEGCRESGLKSILQDISVEKVMWDCRESADALYFQLGIELTSVFDLQLLRVVTVEHDKESSDAQCYKLQTLQCVAKQVVEADEFLGADGSHVSVCINQRPFREEVLEHSVNHVVILRKIFEALGADLEPGIKAEVRDASARYALFLRAKLKRSFC
;
A
#
# COMPACT_ATOMS: atom_id res chain seq x y z
N GLY A 1 -3.15 -41.78 -4.78
CA GLY A 1 -2.29 -40.64 -4.41
C GLY A 1 -3.07 -39.38 -4.72
N ALA A 2 -3.38 -38.59 -3.70
CA ALA A 2 -4.07 -37.32 -3.88
C ALA A 2 -3.01 -36.24 -4.10
N GLU A 3 -2.73 -35.92 -5.37
CA GLU A 3 -1.99 -34.70 -5.68
C GLU A 3 -2.86 -33.52 -5.28
N GLY A 4 -2.35 -32.75 -4.31
CA GLY A 4 -3.05 -31.68 -3.63
C GLY A 4 -3.58 -30.65 -4.61
N CYS A 5 -4.88 -30.38 -4.52
CA CYS A 5 -5.45 -29.13 -4.96
C CYS A 5 -4.69 -28.02 -4.21
N ARG A 6 -3.68 -27.41 -4.84
CA ARG A 6 -3.11 -26.15 -4.36
C ARG A 6 -4.31 -25.22 -4.21
N GLU A 7 -4.58 -24.75 -3.00
CA GLU A 7 -5.54 -23.69 -2.75
C GLU A 7 -5.15 -22.50 -3.63
N SER A 8 -5.71 -22.43 -4.83
CA SER A 8 -5.37 -21.47 -5.86
C SER A 8 -6.32 -20.28 -5.70
N GLY A 9 -5.77 -19.11 -5.41
CA GLY A 9 -6.57 -17.91 -5.26
C GLY A 9 -5.80 -16.75 -4.68
N LEU A 10 -6.50 -15.63 -4.52
CA LEU A 10 -5.90 -14.40 -3.98
C LEU A 10 -5.27 -14.63 -2.59
N LYS A 11 -5.88 -15.47 -1.76
CA LYS A 11 -5.36 -15.84 -0.43
C LYS A 11 -3.94 -16.42 -0.50
N SER A 12 -3.67 -17.33 -1.44
CA SER A 12 -2.34 -17.96 -1.53
C SER A 12 -1.27 -16.94 -1.85
N ILE A 13 -1.56 -15.97 -2.72
CA ILE A 13 -0.61 -14.91 -3.11
C ILE A 13 -0.43 -13.89 -1.97
N LEU A 14 -1.54 -13.44 -1.37
CA LEU A 14 -1.48 -12.39 -0.34
C LEU A 14 -0.83 -12.86 0.96
N GLN A 15 -0.89 -14.16 1.26
CA GLN A 15 -0.22 -14.78 2.41
C GLN A 15 1.17 -15.33 2.11
N ASP A 16 1.57 -15.46 0.85
CA ASP A 16 2.91 -15.94 0.49
C ASP A 16 3.98 -14.94 0.91
N ILE A 17 4.86 -15.36 1.83
CA ILE A 17 5.93 -14.52 2.36
C ILE A 17 7.05 -14.26 1.33
N SER A 18 7.17 -15.11 0.30
CA SER A 18 8.15 -14.97 -0.78
C SER A 18 7.72 -13.94 -1.83
N VAL A 19 6.45 -13.52 -1.80
CA VAL A 19 5.90 -12.48 -2.68
C VAL A 19 5.79 -11.18 -1.89
N GLU A 20 6.53 -10.15 -2.32
CA GLU A 20 6.45 -8.80 -1.76
C GLU A 20 5.22 -8.07 -2.31
N LYS A 21 4.39 -7.50 -1.43
CA LYS A 21 3.18 -6.75 -1.79
C LYS A 21 3.45 -5.26 -1.62
N VAL A 22 3.61 -4.55 -2.74
CA VAL A 22 3.77 -3.10 -2.75
C VAL A 22 2.43 -2.43 -2.51
N MET A 23 2.32 -1.63 -1.45
CA MET A 23 1.07 -0.99 -1.02
C MET A 23 1.30 0.49 -0.70
N TRP A 24 0.22 1.25 -0.61
CA TRP A 24 0.22 2.60 -0.06
C TRP A 24 -0.75 2.65 1.12
N ASP A 25 -0.25 2.90 2.32
CA ASP A 25 -1.03 2.90 3.56
C ASP A 25 -1.91 1.63 3.70
N CYS A 26 -1.25 0.50 3.98
CA CYS A 26 -1.86 -0.82 3.92
C CYS A 26 -2.88 -1.11 5.04
N ARG A 27 -3.05 -0.21 6.02
CA ARG A 27 -3.80 -0.46 7.27
C ARG A 27 -5.24 -0.89 7.02
N GLU A 28 -6.00 -0.09 6.27
CA GLU A 28 -7.42 -0.37 6.01
C GLU A 28 -7.60 -1.59 5.09
N SER A 29 -6.75 -1.72 4.07
CA SER A 29 -6.74 -2.88 3.17
C SER A 29 -6.48 -4.18 3.94
N ALA A 30 -5.48 -4.19 4.83
CA ALA A 30 -5.16 -5.36 5.65
C ALA A 30 -6.31 -5.71 6.62
N ASP A 31 -6.99 -4.71 7.17
CA ASP A 31 -8.12 -4.93 8.07
C ASP A 31 -9.34 -5.51 7.34
N ALA A 32 -9.70 -4.93 6.19
CA ALA A 32 -10.77 -5.43 5.34
C ALA A 32 -10.52 -6.87 4.87
N LEU A 33 -9.30 -7.18 4.41
CA LEU A 33 -8.90 -8.53 4.03
C LEU A 33 -9.10 -9.54 5.17
N TYR A 34 -8.85 -9.14 6.42
CA TYR A 34 -9.05 -10.02 7.57
C TYR A 34 -10.52 -10.27 7.86
N PHE A 35 -11.26 -9.19 8.11
CA PHE A 35 -12.59 -9.29 8.70
C PHE A 35 -13.61 -9.76 7.69
N GLN A 36 -13.40 -9.45 6.41
CA GLN A 36 -14.31 -9.85 5.34
C GLN A 36 -13.93 -11.19 4.73
N LEU A 37 -12.63 -11.49 4.59
CA LEU A 37 -12.15 -12.64 3.82
C LEU A 37 -11.28 -13.64 4.61
N GLY A 38 -10.95 -13.36 5.87
CA GLY A 38 -10.06 -14.20 6.67
C GLY A 38 -8.64 -14.30 6.11
N ILE A 39 -8.18 -13.26 5.40
CA ILE A 39 -6.86 -13.22 4.77
C ILE A 39 -5.89 -12.39 5.64
N GLU A 40 -4.72 -12.94 5.88
CA GLU A 40 -3.62 -12.23 6.53
C GLU A 40 -2.67 -11.66 5.47
N LEU A 41 -2.60 -10.33 5.37
CA LEU A 41 -1.69 -9.69 4.42
C LEU A 41 -0.26 -9.76 4.96
N THR A 42 0.60 -10.59 4.36
CA THR A 42 2.01 -10.77 4.76
C THR A 42 2.96 -9.99 3.85
N SER A 43 4.27 -9.97 4.12
CA SER A 43 5.32 -9.40 3.25
C SER A 43 4.94 -8.11 2.52
N VAL A 44 4.40 -7.13 3.25
CA VAL A 44 3.98 -5.84 2.71
C VAL A 44 5.19 -4.91 2.67
N PHE A 45 5.27 -4.14 1.58
CA PHE A 45 6.19 -3.03 1.43
C PHE A 45 5.37 -1.75 1.20
N ASP A 46 5.22 -0.94 2.24
CA ASP A 46 4.39 0.26 2.23
C ASP A 46 5.18 1.50 1.79
N LEU A 47 4.82 2.06 0.64
CA LEU A 47 5.49 3.20 0.03
C LEU A 47 5.28 4.51 0.81
N GLN A 48 4.20 4.63 1.60
CA GLN A 48 4.03 5.79 2.49
C GLN A 48 5.07 5.73 3.61
N LEU A 49 5.30 4.54 4.18
CA LEU A 49 6.33 4.35 5.21
C LEU A 49 7.73 4.48 4.65
N LEU A 50 7.97 4.03 3.41
CA LEU A 50 9.26 4.27 2.74
C LEU A 50 9.62 5.77 2.79
N ARG A 51 8.69 6.64 2.41
CA ARG A 51 8.90 8.10 2.44
C ARG A 51 9.17 8.63 3.84
N VAL A 52 8.51 8.09 4.86
CA VAL A 52 8.75 8.51 6.25
C VAL A 52 10.17 8.12 6.67
N VAL A 53 10.55 6.85 6.46
CA VAL A 53 11.85 6.32 6.86
C VAL A 53 12.99 7.01 6.11
N THR A 54 12.92 7.11 4.77
CA THR A 54 14.01 7.73 3.99
C THR A 54 14.24 9.18 4.41
N VAL A 55 13.17 9.94 4.67
CA VAL A 55 13.34 11.34 5.08
C VAL A 55 13.83 11.45 6.52
N GLU A 56 13.50 10.50 7.41
CA GLU A 56 14.11 10.42 8.75
C GLU A 56 15.61 10.15 8.69
N HIS A 57 16.07 9.32 7.75
CA HIS A 57 17.51 9.12 7.49
C HIS A 57 18.16 10.37 6.85
N ASP A 58 17.45 11.10 5.99
CA ASP A 58 17.97 12.33 5.36
C ASP A 58 17.99 13.54 6.32
N LYS A 59 17.26 13.50 7.44
CA LYS A 59 17.11 14.59 8.41
C LYS A 59 18.38 14.96 9.19
N GLU A 60 19.50 14.29 8.97
CA GLU A 60 20.82 14.83 9.32
C GLU A 60 21.21 16.05 8.43
N SER A 61 20.48 16.31 7.34
CA SER A 61 20.64 17.48 6.45
C SER A 61 19.58 18.58 6.73
N SER A 62 19.89 19.40 7.74
CA SER A 62 19.48 20.79 8.07
C SER A 62 18.16 21.48 7.64
N ASP A 63 17.19 20.92 6.89
CA ASP A 63 15.92 21.62 6.61
C ASP A 63 14.71 20.80 7.08
N ALA A 64 14.28 21.10 8.31
CA ALA A 64 13.09 20.52 8.93
C ALA A 64 11.79 21.05 8.29
N GLN A 65 11.57 20.77 7.00
CA GLN A 65 10.25 20.92 6.40
C GLN A 65 9.34 19.88 7.06
N CYS A 66 8.25 20.32 7.69
CA CYS A 66 7.21 19.44 8.23
C CYS A 66 6.59 18.62 7.08
N TYR A 67 7.12 17.42 6.81
CA TYR A 67 6.50 16.49 5.88
C TYR A 67 5.28 15.86 6.55
N LYS A 68 4.14 16.55 6.44
CA LYS A 68 2.83 15.92 6.59
C LYS A 68 2.81 14.66 5.73
N LEU A 69 2.21 13.57 6.23
CA LEU A 69 1.96 12.35 5.46
C LEU A 69 1.40 12.75 4.09
N GLN A 70 2.22 12.59 3.05
CA GLN A 70 1.84 12.97 1.71
C GLN A 70 0.79 11.98 1.21
N THR A 71 -0.09 12.43 0.32
CA THR A 71 -0.98 11.52 -0.39
C THR A 71 -0.21 10.82 -1.52
N LEU A 72 -0.73 9.68 -1.98
CA LEU A 72 -0.19 8.99 -3.16
C LEU A 72 -0.07 9.94 -4.36
N GLN A 73 -1.08 10.80 -4.56
CA GLN A 73 -1.10 11.81 -5.61
C GLN A 73 0.06 12.81 -5.51
N CYS A 74 0.36 13.31 -4.31
CA CYS A 74 1.48 14.22 -4.11
C CYS A 74 2.81 13.55 -4.45
N VAL A 75 3.01 12.30 -4.02
CA VAL A 75 4.26 11.58 -4.28
C VAL A 75 4.38 11.17 -5.75
N ALA A 76 3.28 10.76 -6.38
CA ALA A 76 3.24 10.46 -7.81
C ALA A 76 3.69 11.66 -8.65
N LYS A 77 3.20 12.86 -8.35
CA LYS A 77 3.62 14.09 -9.04
C LYS A 77 5.10 14.41 -8.83
N GLN A 78 5.62 14.20 -7.63
CA GLN A 78 7.01 14.51 -7.29
C GLN A 78 8.03 13.53 -7.87
N VAL A 79 7.68 12.25 -7.94
CA VAL A 79 8.65 11.18 -8.17
C VAL A 79 8.59 10.64 -9.59
N VAL A 80 7.40 10.61 -10.18
CA VAL A 80 7.18 9.97 -11.49
C VAL A 80 6.57 10.96 -12.50
N GLU A 81 6.62 12.26 -12.19
CA GLU A 81 6.11 13.38 -13.02
C GLU A 81 4.72 13.11 -13.60
N ALA A 82 3.89 12.41 -12.82
CA ALA A 82 2.64 11.86 -13.31
C ALA A 82 1.49 12.88 -13.22
N ASP A 83 1.65 14.03 -13.89
CA ASP A 83 0.62 15.07 -13.96
C ASP A 83 -0.68 14.56 -14.60
N GLU A 84 -0.62 13.49 -15.42
CA GLU A 84 -1.77 12.93 -16.16
C GLU A 84 -2.42 11.68 -15.52
N PHE A 85 -1.79 10.98 -14.57
CA PHE A 85 -2.29 9.63 -14.18
C PHE A 85 -3.41 9.62 -13.14
N LEU A 86 -3.58 10.70 -12.39
CA LEU A 86 -4.57 10.78 -11.33
C LEU A 86 -5.52 11.91 -11.69
N GLY A 87 -6.43 11.60 -12.62
CA GLY A 87 -7.60 12.43 -12.92
C GLY A 87 -8.36 12.84 -11.65
N ALA A 88 -9.27 13.81 -11.80
CA ALA A 88 -10.00 14.55 -10.75
C ALA A 88 -10.14 13.83 -9.40
N ASP A 89 -10.04 14.59 -8.31
CA ASP A 89 -10.05 14.10 -6.93
C ASP A 89 -10.92 12.84 -6.73
N GLY A 90 -10.39 11.81 -6.05
CA GLY A 90 -11.06 10.51 -5.91
C GLY A 90 -12.45 10.57 -5.21
N SER A 91 -12.94 11.78 -4.90
CA SER A 91 -14.27 12.08 -4.38
C SER A 91 -15.36 11.47 -5.26
N HIS A 92 -15.30 11.65 -6.57
CA HIS A 92 -16.32 11.13 -7.50
C HIS A 92 -16.31 9.61 -7.59
N VAL A 93 -15.14 8.98 -7.55
CA VAL A 93 -14.99 7.52 -7.57
C VAL A 93 -15.61 6.88 -6.33
N SER A 94 -15.41 7.48 -5.15
CA SER A 94 -15.97 6.97 -3.90
C SER A 94 -17.51 6.88 -3.92
N VAL A 95 -18.18 7.78 -4.64
CA VAL A 95 -19.64 7.84 -4.74
C VAL A 95 -20.19 6.75 -5.66
N CYS A 96 -19.48 6.40 -6.74
CA CYS A 96 -19.98 5.49 -7.77
C CYS A 96 -19.36 4.09 -7.74
N ILE A 97 -18.39 3.80 -6.86
CA ILE A 97 -17.74 2.47 -6.75
C ILE A 97 -18.71 1.32 -6.43
N ASN A 98 -19.87 1.61 -5.84
CA ASN A 98 -20.91 0.62 -5.55
C ASN A 98 -21.92 0.41 -6.69
N GLN A 99 -21.87 1.23 -7.74
CA GLN A 99 -22.79 1.14 -8.88
C GLN A 99 -22.31 0.10 -9.89
N ARG A 100 -23.26 -0.56 -10.57
CA ARG A 100 -22.97 -1.56 -11.62
C ARG A 100 -23.83 -1.27 -12.86
N PRO A 101 -23.28 -1.41 -14.09
CA PRO A 101 -21.87 -1.69 -14.41
C PRO A 101 -20.94 -0.55 -13.96
N PHE A 102 -19.64 -0.84 -13.82
CA PHE A 102 -18.66 0.20 -13.47
C PHE A 102 -18.59 1.25 -14.58
N ARG A 103 -18.51 2.52 -14.18
CA ARG A 103 -18.23 3.64 -15.09
C ARG A 103 -16.76 3.60 -15.50
N GLU A 104 -16.46 4.08 -16.70
CA GLU A 104 -15.09 4.11 -17.26
C GLU A 104 -14.11 4.83 -16.32
N GLU A 105 -14.53 5.96 -15.74
CA GLU A 105 -13.77 6.74 -14.76
C GLU A 105 -13.32 5.91 -13.54
N VAL A 106 -14.17 4.99 -13.05
CA VAL A 106 -13.83 4.11 -11.90
C VAL A 106 -12.80 3.07 -12.31
N LEU A 107 -12.92 2.52 -13.53
CA LEU A 107 -11.98 1.55 -14.07
C LEU A 107 -10.61 2.18 -14.28
N GLU A 108 -10.57 3.34 -14.93
CA GLU A 108 -9.34 4.08 -15.21
C GLU A 108 -8.63 4.47 -13.91
N HIS A 109 -9.37 5.03 -12.95
CA HIS A 109 -8.84 5.34 -11.62
C HIS A 109 -8.24 4.11 -10.92
N SER A 110 -8.96 2.98 -10.95
CA SER A 110 -8.51 1.74 -10.30
C SER A 110 -7.25 1.16 -10.94
N VAL A 111 -7.14 1.21 -12.27
CA VAL A 111 -5.95 0.78 -13.01
C VAL A 111 -4.76 1.69 -12.69
N ASN A 112 -4.97 3.01 -12.76
CA ASN A 112 -3.90 3.99 -12.54
C ASN A 112 -3.36 3.92 -11.11
N HIS A 113 -4.22 3.67 -10.11
CA HIS A 113 -3.80 3.47 -8.73
C HIS A 113 -2.83 2.29 -8.55
N VAL A 114 -2.95 1.20 -9.31
CA VAL A 114 -2.02 0.07 -9.21
C VAL A 114 -0.74 0.33 -10.01
N VAL A 115 -0.88 0.86 -11.22
CA VAL A 115 0.26 1.16 -12.11
C VAL A 115 1.20 2.17 -11.46
N ILE A 116 0.67 3.20 -10.81
CA ILE A 116 1.49 4.25 -10.20
C ILE A 116 2.31 3.74 -9.01
N LEU A 117 1.78 2.80 -8.22
CA LEU A 117 2.50 2.20 -7.10
C LEU A 117 3.76 1.48 -7.58
N ARG A 118 3.64 0.73 -8.68
CA ARG A 118 4.80 0.07 -9.29
C ARG A 118 5.85 1.08 -9.74
N LYS A 119 5.45 2.15 -10.43
CA LYS A 119 6.38 3.19 -10.88
C LYS A 119 7.10 3.88 -9.70
N ILE A 120 6.37 4.20 -8.63
CA ILE A 120 6.96 4.79 -7.41
C ILE A 120 7.93 3.80 -6.75
N PHE A 121 7.59 2.51 -6.69
CA PHE A 121 8.49 1.49 -6.14
C PHE A 121 9.76 1.32 -6.98
N GLU A 122 9.66 1.35 -8.30
CA GLU A 122 10.84 1.31 -9.19
C GLU A 122 11.72 2.55 -8.98
N ALA A 123 11.12 3.74 -8.78
CA ALA A 123 11.87 4.98 -8.61
C ALA A 123 12.51 5.16 -7.23
N LEU A 124 11.86 4.70 -6.15
CA LEU A 124 12.32 4.93 -4.78
C LEU A 124 12.77 3.67 -4.05
N GLY A 125 12.26 2.51 -4.45
CA GLY A 125 12.30 1.26 -3.69
C GLY A 125 13.25 0.20 -4.21
N ALA A 126 13.56 0.24 -5.50
CA ALA A 126 14.35 -0.80 -6.18
C ALA A 126 15.77 -0.88 -5.61
N ASP A 127 16.45 0.25 -5.51
CA ASP A 127 17.87 0.36 -5.18
C ASP A 127 18.12 0.84 -3.74
N LEU A 128 17.16 0.65 -2.83
CA LEU A 128 17.32 1.00 -1.43
C LEU A 128 18.41 0.18 -0.74
N GLU A 129 19.18 0.86 0.11
CA GLU A 129 20.08 0.23 1.05
C GLU A 129 19.36 -0.87 1.86
N PRO A 130 19.96 -2.06 2.02
CA PRO A 130 19.30 -3.20 2.65
C PRO A 130 18.77 -2.91 4.06
N GLY A 131 19.48 -2.06 4.83
CA GLY A 131 19.06 -1.65 6.17
C GLY A 131 17.76 -0.86 6.17
N ILE A 132 17.67 0.16 5.31
CA ILE A 132 16.45 0.97 5.13
C ILE A 132 15.31 0.09 4.63
N LYS A 133 15.59 -0.79 3.67
CA LYS A 133 14.58 -1.71 3.12
C LYS A 133 14.02 -2.66 4.19
N ALA A 134 14.88 -3.16 5.09
CA ALA A 134 14.47 -4.00 6.20
C ALA A 134 13.61 -3.23 7.22
N GLU A 135 13.99 -2.00 7.53
CA GLU A 135 13.24 -1.11 8.43
C GLU A 135 11.84 -0.82 7.89
N VAL A 136 11.72 -0.49 6.60
CA VAL A 136 10.43 -0.26 5.94
C VAL A 136 9.55 -1.52 5.97
N ARG A 137 10.12 -2.71 5.73
CA ARG A 137 9.39 -3.98 5.82
C ARG A 137 8.85 -4.25 7.22
N ASP A 138 9.68 -4.05 8.23
CA ASP A 138 9.30 -4.24 9.64
C ASP A 138 8.20 -3.25 10.06
N ALA A 139 8.33 -1.98 9.66
CA ALA A 139 7.29 -0.98 9.88
C ALA A 139 5.98 -1.31 9.12
N SER A 140 6.09 -1.79 7.88
CA SER A 140 4.95 -2.20 7.04
C SER A 140 4.20 -3.39 7.65
N ALA A 141 4.91 -4.37 8.20
CA ALA A 141 4.33 -5.51 8.90
C ALA A 141 3.54 -5.05 10.15
N ARG A 142 4.05 -4.07 10.90
CA ARG A 142 3.30 -3.46 12.01
C ARG A 142 2.05 -2.73 11.54
N TYR A 143 2.12 -1.99 10.42
CA TYR A 143 0.97 -1.30 9.84
C TYR A 143 -0.13 -2.28 9.42
N ALA A 144 0.22 -3.40 8.79
CA ALA A 144 -0.74 -4.43 8.39
C ALA A 144 -1.50 -5.06 9.58
N LEU A 145 -0.93 -4.97 10.79
CA LEU A 145 -1.54 -5.45 12.04
C LEU A 145 -2.19 -4.34 12.87
N PHE A 146 -2.01 -3.07 12.51
CA PHE A 146 -2.25 -1.92 13.39
C PHE A 146 -3.70 -1.81 13.88
N LEU A 147 -4.67 -1.90 12.98
CA LEU A 147 -6.09 -1.75 13.31
C LEU A 147 -6.62 -2.97 14.07
N ARG A 148 -6.27 -4.19 13.61
CA ARG A 148 -6.58 -5.46 14.30
C ARG A 148 -6.07 -5.47 15.75
N ALA A 149 -4.87 -4.96 15.99
CA ALA A 149 -4.28 -4.89 17.34
C ALA A 149 -5.04 -3.92 18.27
N LYS A 150 -5.67 -2.87 17.73
CA LYS A 150 -6.52 -1.95 18.50
C LYS A 150 -7.87 -2.55 18.87
N LEU A 151 -8.44 -3.41 18.03
CA LEU A 151 -9.72 -4.09 18.28
C LEU A 151 -9.65 -5.20 19.34
N LYS A 152 -8.45 -5.61 19.79
CA LYS A 152 -8.28 -6.48 20.97
C LYS A 152 -8.56 -5.77 22.32
N ARG A 153 -9.04 -4.51 22.32
CA ARG A 153 -9.47 -3.83 23.55
C ARG A 153 -11.00 -3.80 23.62
N SER A 154 -11.51 -4.49 24.65
CA SER A 154 -12.88 -4.58 25.17
C SER A 154 -13.97 -5.14 24.24
N PHE A 155 -14.11 -6.46 24.28
CA PHE A 155 -15.42 -7.05 24.61
C PHE A 155 -15.32 -7.53 26.07
N CYS A 156 -15.69 -6.65 26.99
CA CYS A 156 -16.11 -7.00 28.35
C CYS A 156 -17.60 -6.67 28.45
#